data_AF-A0A2E6G0D9-F1
#
_entry.id   AF-A0A2E6G0D9-F1
#
_cell.length_a   1.000
_cell.length_b   1.000
_cell.length_c   1.000
_cell.angle_alpha   90.00
_cell.angle_beta   90.00
_cell.angle_gamma   90.00
#
_symmetry.space_group_name_H-M   'P 1'
#
loop_
_entity.id
_entity.type
_entity.pdbx_description
1 polymer ?
#
loop_
_entity_poly.entity_id
_entity_poly.type
_entity_poly.pdbx_seq_one_letter_code
_entity_poly.pdbx_strand_id
1 'polypeptide(L)'
;MNLKITSIMMTMMFLLSALAGCTGGDEAVDLDDSDGGYDYASNVDNHRMLMGDVCDIKDLSGAYDWDGVMDIYENGEHAEKSDGSYRTLMGFADAAGKNHAYDDYYGADGSWNDFVSAAIEGTGPFAGESDTVRDQATEKGIQNGVMTAYAIHELNAAIIKAEAGNWGPDDAQHAWDEGWAFYHGPDDADADYDGCGPFATASKRGGNFGTGDATNIATLAAMNDGLTALKNEDMQGVIDARDEVLRNVVIVYSQASVRYASKMTDDLAAGDTADYDKHQAEGHAFYRVIEAYVAGHTSICYNMVSHTVSSDSSQASCEAYMYLENYTSPNDPDGEEFTGCYNSVTHAQHEGMSQEECEAYAWYANYYNGKILEIFDLKNDGDATADYEADVRAYLQPVWDAFGITADDIGTLQ
;
A
#
# COMPACT_ATOMS: atom_id res chain seq x y z
N MET A 1 -20.52 12.75 20.39
CA MET A 1 -19.85 14.02 20.05
C MET A 1 -18.68 13.63 19.15
N ASN A 2 -18.78 13.95 17.86
CA ASN A 2 -17.95 13.36 16.79
C ASN A 2 -16.45 13.53 17.05
N LEU A 3 -15.74 12.42 17.24
CA LEU A 3 -14.29 12.36 17.06
C LEU A 3 -14.01 12.36 15.55
N LYS A 4 -13.85 13.57 15.00
CA LYS A 4 -13.03 13.72 13.80
C LYS A 4 -11.60 13.44 14.23
N ILE A 5 -11.02 12.36 13.73
CA ILE A 5 -9.62 12.02 13.90
C ILE A 5 -8.83 13.17 13.27
N THR A 6 -8.25 14.00 14.11
CA THR A 6 -7.34 15.06 13.74
C THR A 6 -6.03 14.43 13.28
N SER A 7 -5.86 14.29 11.97
CA SER A 7 -4.55 14.33 11.29
C SER A 7 -3.91 15.69 11.56
N ILE A 8 -3.28 15.85 12.73
CA ILE A 8 -2.41 16.98 13.04
C ILE A 8 -1.18 16.44 13.75
N MET A 9 -0.24 15.90 12.97
CA MET A 9 1.17 15.97 13.31
C MET A 9 2.04 15.82 12.05
N MET A 10 1.98 16.82 11.18
CA MET A 10 3.02 17.03 10.17
C MET A 10 3.23 18.54 10.03
N THR A 11 3.78 19.15 11.08
CA THR A 11 4.17 20.56 11.06
C THR A 11 5.67 20.65 10.88
N MET A 12 6.06 21.22 9.75
CA MET A 12 7.36 21.83 9.44
C MET A 12 8.58 20.91 9.30
N MET A 13 8.75 20.41 8.08
CA MET A 13 10.05 20.42 7.42
C MET A 13 9.90 20.99 6.01
N PHE A 14 9.90 22.31 5.90
CA PHE A 14 10.19 22.98 4.64
C PHE A 14 11.67 22.78 4.35
N LEU A 15 12.01 22.15 3.22
CA LEU A 15 13.08 22.58 2.31
C LEU A 15 13.17 21.63 1.09
N LEU A 16 12.67 22.12 -0.04
CA LEU A 16 13.11 21.85 -1.43
C LEU A 16 13.05 20.39 -1.94
N SER A 17 11.90 20.00 -2.50
CA SER A 17 11.83 18.98 -3.57
C SER A 17 10.83 19.31 -4.69
N ALA A 18 10.40 20.56 -4.84
CA ALA A 18 9.44 20.97 -5.88
C ALA A 18 10.11 21.44 -7.20
N LEU A 19 11.21 20.81 -7.64
CA LEU A 19 11.96 21.25 -8.84
C LEU A 19 12.57 20.11 -9.67
N ALA A 20 12.01 18.90 -9.61
CA ALA A 20 12.46 17.80 -10.48
C ALA A 20 11.63 17.62 -11.77
N GLY A 21 10.49 18.30 -11.94
CA GLY A 21 9.63 18.10 -13.14
C GLY A 21 9.16 19.36 -13.87
N CYS A 22 9.02 20.52 -13.21
CA CYS A 22 8.20 21.61 -13.74
C CYS A 22 8.86 22.59 -14.74
N THR A 23 9.94 22.24 -15.45
CA THR A 23 10.47 23.16 -16.47
C THR A 23 10.90 22.49 -17.77
N GLY A 24 9.95 22.37 -18.69
CA GLY A 24 10.18 22.70 -20.09
C GLY A 24 10.47 21.54 -21.04
N GLY A 25 9.48 21.27 -21.90
CA GLY A 25 9.67 20.63 -23.20
C GLY A 25 9.45 19.12 -23.18
N ASP A 26 8.20 18.68 -23.07
CA ASP A 26 7.80 17.28 -23.22
C ASP A 26 7.25 16.98 -24.64
N GLU A 27 7.63 17.75 -25.67
CA GLU A 27 7.10 17.60 -27.04
C GLU A 27 7.63 16.38 -27.84
N ALA A 28 8.17 15.34 -27.18
CA ALA A 28 8.67 14.16 -27.87
C ALA A 28 7.56 13.16 -28.25
N VAL A 29 6.46 13.14 -27.50
CA VAL A 29 5.33 12.21 -27.66
C VAL A 29 4.03 13.01 -27.56
N ASP A 30 3.09 12.73 -28.45
CA ASP A 30 1.77 13.36 -28.55
C ASP A 30 0.74 12.23 -28.42
N LEU A 31 0.09 12.15 -27.27
CA LEU A 31 -0.88 11.11 -26.93
C LEU A 31 -2.28 11.73 -26.78
N ASP A 32 -3.32 10.90 -26.76
CA ASP A 32 -4.69 11.35 -26.54
C ASP A 32 -4.82 12.08 -25.17
N ASP A 33 -5.68 13.10 -25.10
CA ASP A 33 -5.91 13.93 -23.90
C ASP A 33 -6.61 13.16 -22.74
N SER A 34 -6.82 11.85 -22.89
CA SER A 34 -7.55 11.01 -21.93
C SER A 34 -7.11 9.55 -21.97
N ASP A 35 -7.13 8.88 -20.81
CA ASP A 35 -6.92 7.44 -20.68
C ASP A 35 -7.96 6.81 -19.76
N GLY A 36 -8.50 5.64 -20.11
CA GLY A 36 -9.29 4.84 -19.19
C GLY A 36 -10.53 5.55 -18.65
N GLY A 37 -11.02 6.58 -19.34
CA GLY A 37 -12.14 7.43 -18.90
C GLY A 37 -11.76 8.61 -17.99
N TYR A 38 -10.48 8.95 -17.91
CA TYR A 38 -9.96 10.13 -17.22
C TYR A 38 -9.47 11.18 -18.23
N ASP A 39 -9.96 12.42 -18.13
CA ASP A 39 -9.53 13.54 -18.98
C ASP A 39 -8.46 14.37 -18.27
N TYR A 40 -7.25 14.43 -18.83
CA TYR A 40 -6.13 15.16 -18.25
C TYR A 40 -6.35 16.68 -18.26
N ALA A 41 -5.87 17.39 -17.23
CA ALA A 41 -5.90 18.85 -17.16
C ALA A 41 -4.60 19.50 -17.69
N SER A 42 -3.55 18.71 -17.84
CA SER A 42 -2.19 19.09 -18.23
C SER A 42 -1.57 18.01 -19.11
N ASN A 43 -0.50 18.34 -19.85
CA ASN A 43 0.23 17.32 -20.61
C ASN A 43 1.13 16.51 -19.66
N VAL A 44 0.89 15.21 -19.58
CA VAL A 44 1.71 14.24 -18.82
C VAL A 44 2.19 13.08 -19.69
N ASP A 45 2.24 13.26 -21.02
CA ASP A 45 2.49 12.20 -22.00
C ASP A 45 3.80 11.47 -21.75
N ASN A 46 4.86 12.23 -21.44
CA ASN A 46 6.15 11.66 -21.13
C ASN A 46 6.14 10.79 -19.86
N HIS A 47 5.30 11.09 -18.87
CA HIS A 47 5.15 10.25 -17.67
C HIS A 47 4.38 8.96 -17.98
N ARG A 48 3.36 9.04 -18.83
CA ARG A 48 2.57 7.89 -19.28
C ARG A 48 3.48 6.85 -19.95
N MET A 49 4.46 7.28 -20.74
CA MET A 49 5.39 6.40 -21.45
C MET A 49 6.28 5.51 -20.56
N LEU A 50 6.45 5.82 -19.26
CA LEU A 50 7.16 4.91 -18.34
C LEU A 50 6.51 3.53 -18.25
N MET A 51 5.23 3.41 -18.59
CA MET A 51 4.56 2.13 -18.64
C MET A 51 5.16 1.17 -19.68
N GLY A 52 5.76 1.71 -20.75
CA GLY A 52 6.52 0.92 -21.72
C GLY A 52 7.76 0.28 -21.09
N ASP A 53 8.52 1.03 -20.29
CA ASP A 53 9.68 0.49 -19.56
C ASP A 53 9.25 -0.64 -18.60
N VAL A 54 8.08 -0.52 -17.97
CA VAL A 54 7.51 -1.57 -17.10
C VAL A 54 7.15 -2.82 -17.90
N CYS A 55 6.57 -2.67 -19.10
CA CYS A 55 6.27 -3.79 -19.98
C CYS A 55 7.53 -4.52 -20.44
N ASP A 56 8.55 -3.77 -20.88
CA ASP A 56 9.79 -4.38 -21.38
C ASP A 56 10.56 -5.09 -20.26
N ILE A 57 10.65 -4.48 -19.07
CA ILE A 57 11.25 -5.14 -17.90
C ILE A 57 10.52 -6.43 -17.55
N LYS A 58 9.19 -6.45 -17.61
CA LYS A 58 8.42 -7.66 -17.35
C LYS A 58 8.72 -8.79 -18.34
N ASP A 59 8.86 -8.46 -19.62
CA ASP A 59 9.20 -9.46 -20.64
C ASP A 59 10.65 -9.95 -20.48
N LEU A 60 11.58 -9.04 -20.16
CA LEU A 60 12.99 -9.35 -19.94
C LEU A 60 13.21 -10.16 -18.64
N SER A 61 12.52 -9.82 -17.55
CA SER A 61 12.62 -10.55 -16.27
C SER A 61 12.05 -11.95 -16.41
N GLY A 62 10.94 -12.12 -17.13
CA GLY A 62 10.37 -13.43 -17.44
C GLY A 62 11.27 -14.29 -18.34
N ALA A 63 12.15 -13.67 -19.14
CA ALA A 63 13.20 -14.32 -19.91
C ALA A 63 14.52 -14.50 -19.15
N TYR A 64 14.60 -13.99 -17.91
CA TYR A 64 15.78 -13.95 -17.05
C TYR A 64 16.96 -13.18 -17.67
N ASP A 65 16.66 -12.18 -18.50
CA ASP A 65 17.65 -11.26 -19.06
C ASP A 65 17.93 -10.13 -18.07
N TRP A 66 18.66 -10.45 -17.00
CA TRP A 66 18.94 -9.51 -15.92
C TRP A 66 19.77 -8.29 -16.36
N ASP A 67 20.63 -8.46 -17.38
CA ASP A 67 21.40 -7.35 -17.95
C ASP A 67 20.45 -6.39 -18.69
N GLY A 68 19.52 -6.91 -19.48
CA GLY A 68 18.49 -6.10 -20.15
C GLY A 68 17.54 -5.43 -19.16
N VAL A 69 17.10 -6.15 -18.12
CA VAL A 69 16.27 -5.57 -17.04
C VAL A 69 16.98 -4.39 -16.39
N MET A 70 18.25 -4.56 -16.00
CA MET A 70 19.01 -3.49 -15.35
C MET A 70 19.22 -2.30 -16.27
N ASP A 71 19.49 -2.54 -17.57
CA ASP A 71 19.67 -1.46 -18.54
C ASP A 71 18.43 -0.57 -18.64
N ILE A 72 17.24 -1.13 -18.80
CA ILE A 72 16.00 -0.35 -18.84
C ILE A 72 15.71 0.30 -17.48
N TYR A 73 15.93 -0.42 -16.37
CA TYR A 73 15.67 0.12 -15.04
C TYR A 73 16.51 1.37 -14.73
N GLU A 74 17.80 1.36 -15.09
CA GLU A 74 18.73 2.45 -14.85
C GLU A 74 18.64 3.57 -15.90
N ASN A 75 18.47 3.21 -17.18
CA ASN A 75 18.65 4.13 -18.30
C ASN A 75 17.34 4.53 -19.00
N GLY A 76 16.24 3.80 -18.82
CA GLY A 76 14.95 4.03 -19.48
C GLY A 76 15.00 3.80 -21.00
N GLU A 77 13.83 3.60 -21.61
CA GLU A 77 13.71 3.39 -23.07
C GLU A 77 12.58 4.21 -23.70
N HIS A 78 11.48 4.43 -22.99
CA HIS A 78 10.25 4.99 -23.59
C HIS A 78 10.00 6.47 -23.29
N ALA A 79 10.47 6.98 -22.14
CA ALA A 79 10.17 8.33 -21.66
C ALA A 79 11.32 9.34 -21.89
N GLU A 80 11.64 9.63 -23.16
CA GLU A 80 12.72 10.59 -23.54
C GLU A 80 12.31 12.04 -23.24
N LYS A 81 13.16 12.79 -22.53
CA LYS A 81 12.99 14.22 -22.25
C LYS A 81 13.57 15.07 -23.37
N SER A 82 13.25 16.37 -23.42
CA SER A 82 13.79 17.29 -24.43
C SER A 82 15.32 17.40 -24.49
N ASP A 83 16.03 17.06 -23.41
CA ASP A 83 17.49 17.08 -23.38
C ASP A 83 18.14 15.78 -23.90
N GLY A 84 17.32 14.81 -24.33
CA GLY A 84 17.74 13.49 -24.81
C GLY A 84 18.08 12.50 -23.70
N SER A 85 17.87 12.85 -22.43
CA SER A 85 17.90 11.90 -21.31
C SER A 85 16.52 11.30 -21.09
N TYR A 86 16.44 10.15 -20.41
CA TYR A 86 15.17 9.49 -20.13
C TYR A 86 14.72 9.71 -18.68
N ARG A 87 13.41 9.64 -18.45
CA ARG A 87 12.88 9.31 -17.12
C ARG A 87 13.11 7.81 -16.89
N THR A 88 13.46 7.42 -15.68
CA THR A 88 13.86 6.03 -15.39
C THR A 88 13.18 5.53 -14.14
N LEU A 89 12.82 4.25 -14.14
CA LEU A 89 12.16 3.60 -13.00
C LEU A 89 13.06 3.59 -11.76
N MET A 90 14.38 3.43 -11.93
CA MET A 90 15.34 3.59 -10.83
C MET A 90 15.35 5.02 -10.28
N GLY A 91 15.36 6.02 -11.16
CA GLY A 91 15.39 7.43 -10.75
C GLY A 91 14.18 7.81 -9.89
N PHE A 92 13.02 7.23 -10.20
CA PHE A 92 11.84 7.31 -9.34
C PHE A 92 12.04 6.50 -8.06
N ALA A 93 12.34 5.20 -8.14
CA ALA A 93 12.46 4.35 -6.97
C ALA A 93 13.47 4.88 -5.91
N ASP A 94 14.57 5.51 -6.35
CA ASP A 94 15.69 5.98 -5.53
C ASP A 94 15.55 7.43 -5.02
N ALA A 95 14.64 8.24 -5.57
CA ALA A 95 14.58 9.66 -5.24
C ALA A 95 14.36 9.91 -3.74
N ALA A 96 14.97 10.95 -3.19
CA ALA A 96 14.75 11.39 -1.81
C ALA A 96 13.58 12.39 -1.72
N GLY A 97 13.01 12.55 -0.52
CA GLY A 97 11.98 13.56 -0.24
C GLY A 97 10.66 13.29 -0.96
N LYS A 98 10.33 12.00 -1.14
CA LYS A 98 9.09 11.54 -1.77
C LYS A 98 7.90 11.75 -0.83
N ASN A 99 6.74 12.12 -1.39
CA ASN A 99 5.52 12.41 -0.64
C ASN A 99 4.70 11.14 -0.31
N HIS A 100 5.34 9.98 -0.15
CA HIS A 100 4.69 8.71 0.17
C HIS A 100 5.24 8.13 1.48
N ALA A 101 4.55 7.17 2.10
CA ALA A 101 4.89 6.71 3.45
C ALA A 101 6.08 5.73 3.53
N TYR A 102 6.50 5.14 2.42
CA TYR A 102 7.44 4.00 2.44
C TYR A 102 8.81 4.34 3.03
N ASP A 103 9.43 5.44 2.64
CA ASP A 103 10.80 5.76 3.08
C ASP A 103 10.86 6.07 4.58
N ASP A 104 9.87 6.80 5.11
CA ASP A 104 9.72 7.01 6.55
C ASP A 104 9.49 5.69 7.30
N TYR A 105 8.68 4.79 6.73
CA TYR A 105 8.39 3.48 7.31
C TYR A 105 9.63 2.58 7.37
N TYR A 106 10.41 2.51 6.29
CA TYR A 106 11.63 1.71 6.22
C TYR A 106 12.86 2.43 6.80
N GLY A 107 12.75 3.72 7.12
CA GLY A 107 13.81 4.55 7.66
C GLY A 107 14.94 4.84 6.66
N ALA A 108 14.66 4.77 5.36
CA ALA A 108 15.64 4.99 4.29
C ALA A 108 14.96 5.54 3.03
N ASP A 109 15.56 6.60 2.45
CA ASP A 109 15.27 7.02 1.08
C ASP A 109 15.57 5.84 0.13
N GLY A 110 14.81 5.72 -0.95
CA GLY A 110 15.09 4.69 -1.96
C GLY A 110 14.64 3.28 -1.57
N SER A 111 13.76 3.12 -0.59
CA SER A 111 13.36 1.81 -0.05
C SER A 111 12.77 0.83 -1.09
N TRP A 112 12.22 1.33 -2.19
CA TRP A 112 11.79 0.52 -3.34
C TRP A 112 12.94 0.18 -4.28
N ASN A 113 13.88 1.10 -4.49
CA ASN A 113 15.10 0.82 -5.25
C ASN A 113 15.91 -0.29 -4.58
N ASP A 114 16.12 -0.22 -3.26
CA ASP A 114 16.82 -1.25 -2.50
C ASP A 114 16.19 -2.64 -2.69
N PHE A 115 14.86 -2.72 -2.70
CA PHE A 115 14.14 -3.98 -2.89
C PHE A 115 14.28 -4.50 -4.33
N VAL A 116 14.01 -3.65 -5.31
CA VAL A 116 14.01 -4.02 -6.73
C VAL A 116 15.43 -4.34 -7.22
N SER A 117 16.41 -3.48 -6.91
CA SER A 117 17.81 -3.70 -7.29
C SER A 117 18.37 -4.97 -6.65
N ALA A 118 18.03 -5.27 -5.39
CA ALA A 118 18.44 -6.55 -4.78
C ALA A 118 17.85 -7.76 -5.51
N ALA A 119 16.61 -7.68 -6.00
CA ALA A 119 16.00 -8.75 -6.81
C ALA A 119 16.69 -8.89 -8.17
N ILE A 120 16.89 -7.77 -8.89
CA ILE A 120 17.56 -7.74 -10.20
C ILE A 120 19.00 -8.26 -10.10
N GLU A 121 19.73 -7.95 -9.05
CA GLU A 121 21.12 -8.37 -8.88
C GLU A 121 21.27 -9.75 -8.20
N GLY A 122 20.21 -10.28 -7.60
CA GLY A 122 20.27 -11.51 -6.80
C GLY A 122 21.10 -11.34 -5.54
N THR A 123 20.91 -10.22 -4.83
CA THR A 123 21.63 -9.87 -3.60
C THR A 123 20.66 -9.74 -2.43
N GLY A 124 21.19 -9.49 -1.23
CA GLY A 124 20.37 -9.27 -0.04
C GLY A 124 19.42 -10.45 0.25
N PRO A 125 18.10 -10.20 0.42
CA PRO A 125 17.10 -11.26 0.59
C PRO A 125 17.00 -12.26 -0.57
N PHE A 126 17.49 -11.89 -1.76
CA PHE A 126 17.44 -12.72 -2.96
C PHE A 126 18.76 -13.44 -3.26
N ALA A 127 19.74 -13.37 -2.35
CA ALA A 127 21.04 -14.00 -2.53
C ALA A 127 20.93 -15.53 -2.53
N GLY A 128 21.17 -16.14 -3.69
CA GLY A 128 21.08 -17.58 -3.89
C GLY A 128 19.69 -18.07 -4.27
N GLU A 129 18.73 -17.15 -4.41
CA GLU A 129 17.38 -17.46 -4.87
C GLU A 129 17.33 -17.79 -6.37
N SER A 130 16.27 -18.51 -6.76
CA SER A 130 16.03 -18.87 -8.16
C SER A 130 15.69 -17.65 -9.02
N ASP A 131 15.94 -17.75 -10.33
CA ASP A 131 15.51 -16.72 -11.28
C ASP A 131 13.98 -16.54 -11.27
N THR A 132 13.22 -17.61 -11.03
CA THR A 132 11.75 -17.54 -10.85
C THR A 132 11.33 -16.72 -9.64
N VAL A 133 12.06 -16.79 -8.53
CA VAL A 133 11.80 -15.98 -7.32
C VAL A 133 12.15 -14.53 -7.58
N ARG A 134 13.32 -14.28 -8.16
CA ARG A 134 13.81 -12.94 -8.49
C ARG A 134 12.88 -12.24 -9.48
N ASP A 135 12.39 -12.95 -10.49
CA ASP A 135 11.45 -12.43 -11.48
C ASP A 135 10.18 -11.89 -10.82
N GLN A 136 9.58 -12.64 -9.89
CA GLN A 136 8.39 -12.17 -9.18
C GLN A 136 8.65 -10.91 -8.36
N ALA A 137 9.78 -10.84 -7.65
CA ALA A 137 10.13 -9.67 -6.87
C ALA A 137 10.44 -8.44 -7.75
N THR A 138 11.15 -8.62 -8.87
CA THR A 138 11.45 -7.56 -9.84
C THR A 138 10.18 -7.06 -10.52
N GLU A 139 9.41 -7.94 -11.17
CA GLU A 139 8.21 -7.57 -11.93
C GLU A 139 7.19 -6.92 -11.00
N LYS A 140 6.83 -7.57 -9.89
CA LYS A 140 5.79 -7.02 -9.00
C LYS A 140 6.28 -5.81 -8.22
N GLY A 141 7.55 -5.78 -7.82
CA GLY A 141 8.17 -4.63 -7.17
C GLY A 141 8.13 -3.38 -8.03
N ILE A 142 8.37 -3.51 -9.34
CA ILE A 142 8.30 -2.38 -10.27
C ILE A 142 6.85 -2.03 -10.61
N GLN A 143 6.10 -2.97 -11.21
CA GLN A 143 4.73 -2.73 -11.69
C GLN A 143 3.80 -2.24 -10.57
N ASN A 144 3.94 -2.78 -9.36
CA ASN A 144 2.99 -2.52 -8.28
C ASN A 144 3.61 -1.68 -7.18
N GLY A 145 4.86 -1.93 -6.80
CA GLY A 145 5.54 -1.15 -5.76
C GLY A 145 5.88 0.25 -6.22
N VAL A 146 6.83 0.36 -7.16
CA VAL A 146 7.34 1.66 -7.65
C VAL A 146 6.22 2.51 -8.24
N MET A 147 5.41 1.95 -9.14
CA MET A 147 4.35 2.72 -9.81
C MET A 147 3.24 3.18 -8.85
N THR A 148 2.78 2.33 -7.92
CA THR A 148 1.79 2.77 -6.91
C THR A 148 2.39 3.79 -5.95
N ALA A 149 3.66 3.62 -5.57
CA ALA A 149 4.34 4.58 -4.70
C ALA A 149 4.41 5.97 -5.34
N TYR A 150 4.67 6.03 -6.65
CA TYR A 150 4.68 7.28 -7.41
C TYR A 150 3.30 7.86 -7.67
N ALA A 151 2.30 7.03 -7.94
CA ALA A 151 0.93 7.51 -7.98
C ALA A 151 0.56 8.22 -6.67
N ILE A 152 0.81 7.60 -5.51
CA ILE A 152 0.52 8.21 -4.21
C ILE A 152 1.41 9.43 -3.91
N HIS A 153 2.69 9.40 -4.33
CA HIS A 153 3.57 10.56 -4.25
C HIS A 153 2.91 11.77 -4.90
N GLU A 154 2.43 11.62 -6.14
CA GLU A 154 1.93 12.74 -6.91
C GLU A 154 0.57 13.25 -6.41
N LEU A 155 -0.33 12.36 -5.97
CA LEU A 155 -1.58 12.79 -5.33
C LEU A 155 -1.31 13.59 -4.05
N ASN A 156 -0.30 13.21 -3.26
CA ASN A 156 0.11 13.97 -2.08
C ASN A 156 0.83 15.28 -2.46
N ALA A 157 1.63 15.28 -3.53
CA ALA A 157 2.25 16.48 -4.06
C ALA A 157 1.20 17.49 -4.55
N ALA A 158 0.11 17.04 -5.17
CA ALA A 158 -1.02 17.87 -5.59
C ALA A 158 -1.66 18.58 -4.39
N ILE A 159 -1.91 17.85 -3.30
CA ILE A 159 -2.42 18.44 -2.04
C ILE A 159 -1.45 19.49 -1.50
N ILE A 160 -0.16 19.19 -1.41
CA ILE A 160 0.86 20.12 -0.90
C ILE A 160 0.94 21.40 -1.77
N LYS A 161 0.91 21.25 -3.10
CA LYS A 161 0.90 22.38 -4.04
C LYS A 161 -0.38 23.23 -3.88
N ALA A 162 -1.53 22.59 -3.73
CA ALA A 162 -2.80 23.24 -3.48
C ALA A 162 -2.84 24.00 -2.13
N GLU A 163 -2.26 23.43 -1.06
CA GLU A 163 -2.12 24.10 0.24
C GLU A 163 -1.26 25.37 0.15
N ALA A 164 -0.28 25.38 -0.75
CA ALA A 164 0.54 26.55 -1.07
C ALA A 164 -0.19 27.60 -1.95
N GLY A 165 -1.42 27.31 -2.40
CA GLY A 165 -2.21 28.18 -3.28
C GLY A 165 -1.96 27.98 -4.78
N ASN A 166 -1.21 26.94 -5.16
CA ASN A 166 -0.82 26.67 -6.55
C ASN A 166 -1.73 25.59 -7.17
N TRP A 167 -2.99 25.95 -7.43
CA TRP A 167 -4.03 25.02 -7.89
C TRP A 167 -4.01 24.69 -9.39
N GLY A 168 -3.19 25.40 -10.16
CA GLY A 168 -3.29 25.45 -11.62
C GLY A 168 -2.84 24.17 -12.36
N PRO A 169 -3.07 24.13 -13.69
CA PRO A 169 -2.67 23.04 -14.58
C PRO A 169 -1.16 22.84 -14.69
N ASP A 170 -0.34 23.82 -14.30
CA ASP A 170 1.13 23.69 -14.26
C ASP A 170 1.64 23.25 -12.87
N ASP A 171 0.74 23.07 -11.88
CA ASP A 171 1.07 22.85 -10.48
C ASP A 171 0.31 21.65 -9.87
N ALA A 172 -0.74 21.89 -9.07
CA ALA A 172 -1.44 20.83 -8.35
C ALA A 172 -2.24 19.91 -9.28
N GLN A 173 -2.87 20.46 -10.31
CA GLN A 173 -3.57 19.64 -11.32
C GLN A 173 -2.58 18.77 -12.11
N HIS A 174 -1.38 19.29 -12.41
CA HIS A 174 -0.33 18.50 -13.07
C HIS A 174 0.10 17.30 -12.25
N ALA A 175 0.39 17.49 -10.96
CA ALA A 175 0.73 16.37 -10.08
C ALA A 175 -0.43 15.36 -9.99
N TRP A 176 -1.67 15.84 -9.93
CA TRP A 176 -2.82 14.94 -9.89
C TRP A 176 -2.94 14.09 -11.17
N ASP A 177 -2.71 14.70 -12.34
CA ASP A 177 -2.64 14.03 -13.64
C ASP A 177 -1.48 13.00 -13.71
N GLU A 178 -0.29 13.35 -13.23
CA GLU A 178 0.87 12.44 -13.14
C GLU A 178 0.51 11.20 -12.30
N GLY A 179 -0.27 11.36 -11.23
CA GLY A 179 -0.77 10.25 -10.43
C GLY A 179 -1.57 9.21 -11.22
N TRP A 180 -2.42 9.66 -12.16
CA TRP A 180 -3.15 8.74 -13.06
C TRP A 180 -2.23 8.10 -14.09
N ALA A 181 -1.28 8.87 -14.64
CA ALA A 181 -0.28 8.35 -15.58
C ALA A 181 0.53 7.19 -14.99
N PHE A 182 0.95 7.28 -13.72
CA PHE A 182 1.65 6.19 -13.03
C PHE A 182 0.76 4.98 -12.71
N TYR A 183 -0.54 5.19 -12.49
CA TYR A 183 -1.48 4.12 -12.11
C TYR A 183 -2.03 3.34 -13.31
N HIS A 184 -2.44 4.05 -14.36
CA HIS A 184 -3.08 3.50 -15.55
C HIS A 184 -2.06 3.26 -16.67
N GLY A 185 -1.30 4.29 -17.03
CA GLY A 185 -0.51 4.34 -18.27
C GLY A 185 -1.38 4.75 -19.47
N PRO A 186 -0.77 4.85 -20.67
CA PRO A 186 -1.46 5.24 -21.89
C PRO A 186 -2.26 4.08 -22.52
N ASP A 187 -3.41 4.37 -23.11
CA ASP A 187 -4.26 3.44 -23.88
C ASP A 187 -4.36 3.76 -25.39
N ASP A 188 -3.51 4.68 -25.85
CA ASP A 188 -3.36 5.07 -27.26
C ASP A 188 -2.95 3.89 -28.15
N ALA A 189 -3.48 3.82 -29.37
CA ALA A 189 -3.25 2.68 -30.26
C ALA A 189 -1.77 2.39 -30.60
N ASP A 190 -0.91 3.41 -30.58
CA ASP A 190 0.53 3.31 -30.85
C ASP A 190 1.39 3.32 -29.56
N ALA A 191 0.75 3.44 -28.39
CA ALA A 191 1.37 3.43 -27.07
C ALA A 191 0.44 2.73 -26.05
N ASP A 192 -0.09 1.56 -26.43
CA ASP A 192 -1.01 0.77 -25.60
C ASP A 192 -0.19 -0.16 -24.70
N TYR A 193 0.00 0.27 -23.46
CA TYR A 193 0.69 -0.50 -22.42
C TYR A 193 -0.29 -1.10 -21.40
N ASP A 194 -1.54 -1.34 -21.83
CA ASP A 194 -2.55 -2.01 -21.04
C ASP A 194 -2.03 -3.35 -20.51
N GLY A 195 -2.00 -3.49 -19.18
CA GLY A 195 -1.54 -4.73 -18.54
C GLY A 195 -0.29 -4.60 -17.68
N CYS A 196 0.45 -3.50 -17.84
CA CYS A 196 1.73 -3.28 -17.17
C CYS A 196 1.64 -2.32 -15.98
N GLY A 197 0.53 -1.60 -15.80
CA GLY A 197 0.32 -0.71 -14.65
C GLY A 197 -0.39 -1.37 -13.46
N PRO A 198 -0.44 -0.68 -12.31
CA PRO A 198 -1.27 -1.06 -11.15
C PRO A 198 -2.75 -1.28 -11.50
N PHE A 199 -3.31 -0.53 -12.46
CA PHE A 199 -4.68 -0.69 -12.93
C PHE A 199 -4.97 -2.13 -13.41
N ALA A 200 -4.03 -2.74 -14.14
CA ALA A 200 -4.18 -4.11 -14.61
C ALA A 200 -4.13 -5.15 -13.48
N THR A 201 -3.33 -4.89 -12.44
CA THR A 201 -3.33 -5.73 -11.24
C THR A 201 -4.69 -5.65 -10.55
N ALA A 202 -5.26 -4.47 -10.40
CA ALA A 202 -6.57 -4.28 -9.78
C ALA A 202 -7.67 -5.07 -10.49
N SER A 203 -7.78 -5.02 -11.82
CA SER A 203 -8.74 -5.85 -12.58
C SER A 203 -8.50 -7.35 -12.39
N LYS A 204 -7.23 -7.80 -12.38
CA LYS A 204 -6.91 -9.22 -12.11
C LYS A 204 -7.31 -9.65 -10.70
N ARG A 205 -7.09 -8.80 -9.69
CA ARG A 205 -7.45 -9.08 -8.30
C ARG A 205 -8.96 -9.13 -8.13
N GLY A 206 -9.68 -8.15 -8.65
CA GLY A 206 -11.13 -8.16 -8.58
C GLY A 206 -11.76 -9.33 -9.33
N GLY A 207 -11.21 -9.75 -10.47
CA GLY A 207 -11.60 -10.99 -11.15
C GLY A 207 -11.39 -12.25 -10.30
N ASN A 208 -10.28 -12.33 -9.56
CA ASN A 208 -10.00 -13.49 -8.71
C ASN A 208 -10.80 -13.53 -7.41
N PHE A 209 -11.34 -12.39 -6.97
CA PHE A 209 -12.15 -12.31 -5.74
C PHE A 209 -13.65 -12.13 -6.01
N GLY A 210 -14.06 -12.19 -7.28
CA GLY A 210 -15.45 -12.03 -7.68
C GLY A 210 -16.00 -10.61 -7.51
N THR A 211 -15.14 -9.60 -7.36
CA THR A 211 -15.54 -8.18 -7.23
C THR A 211 -15.50 -7.43 -8.57
N GLY A 212 -15.04 -8.08 -9.65
CA GLY A 212 -14.98 -7.48 -10.99
C GLY A 212 -14.07 -6.25 -11.03
N ASP A 213 -14.47 -5.20 -11.73
CA ASP A 213 -13.69 -3.95 -11.84
C ASP A 213 -14.07 -2.92 -10.76
N ALA A 214 -14.70 -3.32 -9.65
CA ALA A 214 -15.24 -2.39 -8.65
C ALA A 214 -14.18 -1.41 -8.12
N THR A 215 -12.96 -1.89 -7.84
CA THR A 215 -11.85 -1.03 -7.38
C THR A 215 -11.37 -0.07 -8.46
N ASN A 216 -11.23 -0.50 -9.72
CA ASN A 216 -10.83 0.38 -10.82
C ASN A 216 -11.89 1.46 -11.11
N ILE A 217 -13.17 1.09 -11.06
CA ILE A 217 -14.29 2.04 -11.19
C ILE A 217 -14.25 3.07 -10.05
N ALA A 218 -14.02 2.62 -8.82
CA ALA A 218 -13.93 3.52 -7.65
C ALA A 218 -12.69 4.42 -7.71
N THR A 219 -11.53 3.90 -8.10
CA THR A 219 -10.31 4.69 -8.29
C THR A 219 -10.50 5.75 -9.39
N LEU A 220 -11.06 5.39 -10.54
CA LEU A 220 -11.34 6.35 -11.61
C LEU A 220 -12.31 7.45 -11.17
N ALA A 221 -13.36 7.09 -10.42
CA ALA A 221 -14.30 8.06 -9.87
C ALA A 221 -13.58 9.03 -8.92
N ALA A 222 -12.77 8.52 -8.00
CA ALA A 222 -11.99 9.33 -7.07
C ALA A 222 -10.98 10.24 -7.79
N MET A 223 -10.32 9.76 -8.85
CA MET A 223 -9.43 10.58 -9.66
C MET A 223 -10.15 11.73 -10.35
N ASN A 224 -11.33 11.49 -10.93
CA ASN A 224 -12.15 12.52 -11.55
C ASN A 224 -12.71 13.53 -10.52
N ASP A 225 -13.13 13.05 -9.35
CA ASP A 225 -13.62 13.89 -8.26
C ASP A 225 -12.50 14.77 -7.70
N GLY A 226 -11.30 14.23 -7.52
CA GLY A 226 -10.14 14.99 -7.06
C GLY A 226 -9.69 16.06 -8.06
N LEU A 227 -9.68 15.77 -9.36
CA LEU A 227 -9.38 16.78 -10.38
C LEU A 227 -10.46 17.88 -10.42
N THR A 228 -11.73 17.50 -10.26
CA THR A 228 -12.84 18.45 -10.14
C THR A 228 -12.69 19.33 -8.89
N ALA A 229 -12.28 18.75 -7.76
CA ALA A 229 -12.03 19.47 -6.52
C ALA A 229 -10.85 20.44 -6.67
N LEU A 230 -9.76 20.04 -7.33
CA LEU A 230 -8.64 20.92 -7.65
C LEU A 230 -9.07 22.13 -8.51
N LYS A 231 -9.87 21.90 -9.55
CA LYS A 231 -10.43 22.97 -10.40
C LYS A 231 -11.34 23.93 -9.64
N ASN A 232 -11.98 23.46 -8.57
CA ASN A 232 -12.87 24.24 -7.71
C ASN A 232 -12.16 24.83 -6.47
N GLU A 233 -10.85 24.61 -6.31
CA GLU A 233 -10.08 24.98 -5.12
C GLU A 233 -10.66 24.39 -3.81
N ASP A 234 -11.26 23.20 -3.89
CA ASP A 234 -11.87 22.48 -2.75
C ASP A 234 -10.87 21.51 -2.11
N MET A 235 -10.11 22.00 -1.14
CA MET A 235 -9.09 21.20 -0.45
C MET A 235 -9.65 19.92 0.19
N GLN A 236 -10.84 19.98 0.80
CA GLN A 236 -11.39 18.78 1.44
C GLN A 236 -11.78 17.74 0.39
N GLY A 237 -12.34 18.17 -0.74
CA GLY A 237 -12.64 17.28 -1.86
C GLY A 237 -11.40 16.58 -2.42
N VAL A 238 -10.26 17.27 -2.52
CA VAL A 238 -8.99 16.64 -2.98
C VAL A 238 -8.49 15.61 -1.97
N ILE A 239 -8.55 15.92 -0.67
CA ILE A 239 -8.14 15.00 0.39
C ILE A 239 -9.04 13.75 0.41
N ASP A 240 -10.36 13.93 0.33
CA ASP A 240 -11.33 12.84 0.33
C ASP A 240 -11.12 11.93 -0.89
N ALA A 241 -10.86 12.51 -2.07
CA ALA A 241 -10.52 11.78 -3.29
C ALA A 241 -9.21 10.97 -3.13
N ARG A 242 -8.15 11.58 -2.60
CA ARG A 242 -6.87 10.90 -2.36
C ARG A 242 -7.04 9.73 -1.39
N ASP A 243 -7.79 9.93 -0.32
CA ASP A 243 -8.06 8.88 0.68
C ASP A 243 -8.85 7.70 0.07
N GLU A 244 -9.80 7.97 -0.84
CA GLU A 244 -10.51 6.92 -1.55
C GLU A 244 -9.59 6.15 -2.52
N VAL A 245 -8.68 6.82 -3.23
CA VAL A 245 -7.66 6.12 -4.05
C VAL A 245 -6.81 5.20 -3.18
N LEU A 246 -6.33 5.69 -2.03
CA LEU A 246 -5.53 4.87 -1.11
C LEU A 246 -6.33 3.69 -0.54
N ARG A 247 -7.61 3.89 -0.20
CA ARG A 247 -8.51 2.80 0.22
C ARG A 247 -8.60 1.71 -0.85
N ASN A 248 -8.75 2.09 -2.12
CA ASN A 248 -8.82 1.13 -3.22
C ASN A 248 -7.49 0.40 -3.46
N VAL A 249 -6.35 1.08 -3.28
CA VAL A 249 -5.01 0.44 -3.25
C VAL A 249 -4.95 -0.61 -2.13
N VAL A 250 -5.42 -0.29 -0.92
CA VAL A 250 -5.45 -1.24 0.21
C VAL A 250 -6.31 -2.47 -0.11
N ILE A 251 -7.46 -2.31 -0.78
CA ILE A 251 -8.30 -3.44 -1.21
C ILE A 251 -7.53 -4.34 -2.18
N VAL A 252 -6.97 -3.77 -3.24
CA VAL A 252 -6.30 -4.52 -4.32
C VAL A 252 -5.14 -5.36 -3.77
N TYR A 253 -4.29 -4.77 -2.93
CA TYR A 253 -3.12 -5.46 -2.42
C TYR A 253 -3.41 -6.33 -1.19
N SER A 254 -4.53 -6.11 -0.49
CA SER A 254 -5.10 -7.11 0.43
C SER A 254 -5.52 -8.37 -0.33
N GLN A 255 -6.28 -8.22 -1.42
CA GLN A 255 -6.67 -9.33 -2.30
C GLN A 255 -5.43 -10.06 -2.86
N ALA A 256 -4.41 -9.31 -3.29
CA ALA A 256 -3.16 -9.89 -3.76
C ALA A 256 -2.48 -10.73 -2.66
N SER A 257 -2.27 -10.16 -1.48
CA SER A 257 -1.64 -10.85 -0.35
C SER A 257 -2.40 -12.13 0.03
N VAL A 258 -3.72 -12.05 0.15
CA VAL A 258 -4.58 -13.20 0.46
C VAL A 258 -4.49 -14.30 -0.60
N ARG A 259 -4.47 -13.95 -1.89
CA ARG A 259 -4.31 -14.94 -2.97
C ARG A 259 -2.99 -15.69 -2.85
N TYR A 260 -1.88 -14.98 -2.65
CA TYR A 260 -0.57 -15.63 -2.64
C TYR A 260 -0.36 -16.47 -1.39
N ALA A 261 -0.93 -16.05 -0.26
CA ALA A 261 -1.04 -16.90 0.93
C ALA A 261 -1.82 -18.20 0.64
N SER A 262 -2.95 -18.10 -0.08
CA SER A 262 -3.74 -19.28 -0.51
C SER A 262 -2.93 -20.21 -1.43
N LYS A 263 -2.25 -19.66 -2.44
CA LYS A 263 -1.38 -20.43 -3.34
C LYS A 263 -0.23 -21.14 -2.61
N MET A 264 0.43 -20.46 -1.67
CA MET A 264 1.47 -21.06 -0.84
C MET A 264 0.95 -22.23 -0.01
N THR A 265 -0.29 -22.13 0.50
CA THR A 265 -0.95 -23.25 1.19
C THR A 265 -1.10 -24.47 0.26
N ASP A 266 -1.53 -24.23 -0.99
CA ASP A 266 -1.68 -25.28 -2.01
C ASP A 266 -0.33 -25.91 -2.39
N ASP A 267 0.72 -25.10 -2.55
CA ASP A 267 2.06 -25.57 -2.91
C ASP A 267 2.66 -26.45 -1.81
N LEU A 268 2.53 -26.06 -0.55
CA LEU A 268 2.96 -26.86 0.60
C LEU A 268 2.20 -28.19 0.68
N ALA A 269 0.89 -28.18 0.41
CA ALA A 269 0.09 -29.40 0.37
C ALA A 269 0.53 -30.33 -0.79
N ALA A 270 1.00 -29.76 -1.90
CA ALA A 270 1.56 -30.49 -3.03
C ALA A 270 3.03 -30.91 -2.82
N GLY A 271 3.73 -30.33 -1.84
CA GLY A 271 5.17 -30.50 -1.64
C GLY A 271 6.02 -29.81 -2.71
N ASP A 272 5.50 -28.77 -3.36
CA ASP A 272 6.16 -28.01 -4.41
C ASP A 272 6.88 -26.79 -3.83
N THR A 273 8.10 -27.01 -3.32
CA THR A 273 8.87 -25.94 -2.69
C THR A 273 9.27 -24.84 -3.67
N ALA A 274 9.42 -25.15 -4.96
CA ALA A 274 9.80 -24.15 -5.96
C ALA A 274 8.66 -23.17 -6.24
N ASP A 275 7.42 -23.68 -6.36
CA ASP A 275 6.25 -22.82 -6.50
C ASP A 275 5.91 -22.09 -5.20
N TYR A 276 6.16 -22.70 -4.04
CA TYR A 276 6.04 -22.05 -2.74
C TYR A 276 6.94 -20.81 -2.65
N ASP A 277 8.26 -20.95 -2.88
CA ASP A 277 9.21 -19.82 -2.80
C ASP A 277 8.83 -18.72 -3.82
N LYS A 278 8.41 -19.10 -5.02
CA LYS A 278 7.93 -18.18 -6.07
C LYS A 278 6.71 -17.38 -5.59
N HIS A 279 5.68 -18.05 -5.07
CA HIS A 279 4.47 -17.40 -4.59
C HIS A 279 4.72 -16.60 -3.29
N GLN A 280 5.69 -17.01 -2.49
CA GLN A 280 6.14 -16.27 -1.31
C GLN A 280 6.78 -14.93 -1.69
N ALA A 281 7.68 -14.92 -2.68
CA ALA A 281 8.28 -13.71 -3.23
C ALA A 281 7.22 -12.76 -3.82
N GLU A 282 6.28 -13.32 -4.59
CA GLU A 282 5.20 -12.56 -5.20
C GLU A 282 4.26 -11.96 -4.13
N GLY A 283 3.90 -12.75 -3.12
CA GLY A 283 3.10 -12.31 -1.97
C GLY A 283 3.77 -11.20 -1.16
N HIS A 284 5.08 -11.32 -0.91
CA HIS A 284 5.86 -10.27 -0.25
C HIS A 284 5.85 -8.97 -1.04
N ALA A 285 6.13 -9.03 -2.34
CA ALA A 285 6.16 -7.84 -3.21
C ALA A 285 4.80 -7.12 -3.22
N PHE A 286 3.69 -7.86 -3.24
CA PHE A 286 2.36 -7.30 -3.16
C PHE A 286 2.01 -6.71 -1.78
N TYR A 287 2.34 -7.40 -0.68
CA TYR A 287 2.08 -6.88 0.66
C TYR A 287 2.87 -5.60 0.94
N ARG A 288 4.12 -5.54 0.45
CA ARG A 288 5.00 -4.38 0.57
C ARG A 288 4.38 -3.09 0.02
N VAL A 289 3.48 -3.18 -0.96
CA VAL A 289 2.74 -2.02 -1.52
C VAL A 289 1.85 -1.35 -0.48
N ILE A 290 1.30 -2.07 0.49
CA ILE A 290 0.39 -1.50 1.49
C ILE A 290 1.02 -1.41 2.87
N GLU A 291 2.15 -2.08 3.10
CA GLU A 291 2.78 -2.24 4.41
C GLU A 291 2.90 -0.92 5.20
N ALA A 292 3.46 0.11 4.58
CA ALA A 292 3.66 1.42 5.20
C ALA A 292 2.36 2.11 5.64
N TYR A 293 1.23 1.78 5.00
CA TYR A 293 -0.08 2.36 5.28
C TYR A 293 -0.88 1.51 6.28
N VAL A 294 -0.63 0.21 6.34
CA VAL A 294 -1.45 -0.72 7.12
C VAL A 294 -0.81 -1.13 8.44
N ALA A 295 0.53 -1.08 8.55
CA ALA A 295 1.25 -1.60 9.72
C ALA A 295 0.73 -1.02 11.05
N GLY A 296 0.48 0.28 11.12
CA GLY A 296 -0.02 0.94 12.34
C GLY A 296 -1.37 0.39 12.82
N HIS A 297 -2.19 -0.15 11.92
CA HIS A 297 -3.49 -0.75 12.21
C HIS A 297 -3.42 -2.23 12.58
N THR A 298 -2.23 -2.84 12.54
CA THR A 298 -2.01 -4.26 12.87
C THR A 298 -1.53 -4.48 14.31
N SER A 299 -1.50 -3.42 15.11
CA SER A 299 -1.15 -3.49 16.52
C SER A 299 -2.28 -4.09 17.35
N ILE A 300 -1.94 -4.87 18.37
CA ILE A 300 -2.93 -5.55 19.22
C ILE A 300 -2.75 -5.25 20.69
N CYS A 301 -3.86 -5.33 21.43
CA CYS A 301 -3.83 -5.50 22.87
C CYS A 301 -3.98 -6.99 23.21
N TYR A 302 -2.97 -7.58 23.86
CA TYR A 302 -2.95 -9.01 24.12
C TYR A 302 -2.85 -9.30 25.61
N ASN A 303 -3.66 -10.24 26.08
CA ASN A 303 -3.61 -10.72 27.46
C ASN A 303 -2.70 -11.95 27.57
N MET A 304 -1.62 -11.82 28.34
CA MET A 304 -0.61 -12.88 28.46
C MET A 304 -1.05 -14.09 29.29
N VAL A 305 -2.14 -13.99 30.05
CA VAL A 305 -2.65 -15.07 30.91
C VAL A 305 -3.77 -15.84 30.20
N SER A 306 -4.75 -15.14 29.63
CA SER A 306 -5.83 -15.80 28.88
C SER A 306 -5.42 -16.16 27.45
N HIS A 307 -4.30 -15.62 26.96
CA HIS A 307 -3.82 -15.76 25.59
C HIS A 307 -4.82 -15.27 24.52
N THR A 308 -5.55 -14.20 24.84
CA THR A 308 -6.57 -13.60 23.95
C THR A 308 -6.22 -12.18 23.56
N VAL A 309 -6.58 -11.80 22.33
CA VAL A 309 -6.55 -10.42 21.84
C VAL A 309 -7.82 -9.70 22.29
N SER A 310 -7.69 -8.52 22.90
CA SER A 310 -8.83 -7.69 23.28
C SER A 310 -9.33 -6.85 22.10
N SER A 311 -10.51 -6.25 22.23
CA SER A 311 -11.05 -5.30 21.25
C SER A 311 -10.42 -3.90 21.34
N ASP A 312 -9.47 -3.68 22.26
CA ASP A 312 -8.81 -2.39 22.41
C ASP A 312 -7.79 -2.18 21.29
N SER A 313 -8.02 -1.14 20.50
CA SER A 313 -7.25 -0.83 19.30
C SER A 313 -6.19 0.27 19.50
N SER A 314 -5.93 0.68 20.75
CA SER A 314 -4.90 1.68 21.05
C SER A 314 -4.04 1.26 22.25
N GLN A 315 -2.78 1.71 22.25
CA GLN A 315 -1.88 1.51 23.39
C GLN A 315 -2.48 2.07 24.68
N ALA A 316 -3.04 3.27 24.61
CA ALA A 316 -3.64 3.94 25.77
C ALA A 316 -4.79 3.13 26.37
N SER A 317 -5.68 2.57 25.54
CA SER A 317 -6.74 1.69 26.05
C SER A 317 -6.18 0.36 26.54
N CYS A 318 -5.18 -0.23 25.87
CA CYS A 318 -4.62 -1.51 26.30
C CYS A 318 -3.95 -1.45 27.69
N GLU A 319 -3.23 -0.35 27.97
CA GLU A 319 -2.51 -0.16 29.22
C GLU A 319 -3.39 0.41 30.35
N ALA A 320 -4.68 0.65 30.09
CA ALA A 320 -5.62 1.30 31.02
C ALA A 320 -6.41 0.32 31.89
N TYR A 321 -6.16 -0.99 31.77
CA TYR A 321 -6.77 -2.00 32.62
C TYR A 321 -6.26 -1.93 34.06
N MET A 322 -7.19 -1.99 35.00
CA MET A 322 -6.92 -1.98 36.44
C MET A 322 -7.88 -2.92 37.17
N TYR A 323 -7.35 -3.66 38.13
CA TYR A 323 -8.19 -4.51 38.99
C TYR A 323 -8.85 -3.66 40.07
N LEU A 324 -10.17 -3.78 40.17
CA LEU A 324 -10.96 -3.14 41.22
C LEU A 324 -11.53 -4.21 42.14
N GLU A 325 -11.36 -4.01 43.44
CA GLU A 325 -11.88 -4.91 44.47
C GLU A 325 -12.95 -4.19 45.30
N ASN A 326 -14.15 -4.75 45.32
CA ASN A 326 -15.33 -4.24 46.05
C ASN A 326 -15.55 -2.73 45.83
N TYR A 327 -15.45 -2.29 44.58
CA TYR A 327 -15.57 -0.89 44.22
C TYR A 327 -17.03 -0.51 43.93
N THR A 328 -17.57 0.47 44.67
CA THR A 328 -18.88 1.07 44.37
C THR A 328 -18.68 2.40 43.65
N SER A 329 -19.21 2.53 42.43
CA SER A 329 -19.14 3.77 41.67
C SER A 329 -20.02 4.86 42.30
N PRO A 330 -19.53 6.10 42.47
CA PRO A 330 -20.37 7.23 42.91
C PRO A 330 -21.53 7.56 41.94
N ASN A 331 -21.45 7.06 40.71
CA ASN A 331 -22.43 7.29 39.65
C ASN A 331 -23.39 6.11 39.46
N ASP A 332 -23.24 5.04 40.25
CA ASP A 332 -24.19 3.94 40.24
C ASP A 332 -25.40 4.28 41.14
N PRO A 333 -26.60 4.44 40.58
CA PRO A 333 -27.81 4.77 41.35
C PRO A 333 -28.24 3.65 42.30
N ASP A 334 -27.85 2.40 42.03
CA ASP A 334 -28.24 1.21 42.80
C ASP A 334 -27.15 0.80 43.81
N GLY A 335 -25.93 1.34 43.64
CA GLY A 335 -24.82 1.18 44.59
C GLY A 335 -24.26 -0.23 44.62
N GLU A 336 -24.27 -0.93 43.47
CA GLU A 336 -23.75 -2.27 43.34
C GLU A 336 -22.21 -2.26 43.44
N GLU A 337 -21.65 -3.24 44.16
CA GLU A 337 -20.21 -3.41 44.27
C GLU A 337 -19.67 -4.18 43.05
N PHE A 338 -18.63 -3.64 42.42
CA PHE A 338 -17.90 -4.27 41.33
C PHE A 338 -16.58 -4.86 41.84
N THR A 339 -16.33 -6.13 41.50
CA THR A 339 -15.02 -6.78 41.65
C THR A 339 -14.63 -7.44 40.33
N GLY A 340 -13.53 -6.99 39.74
CA GLY A 340 -13.06 -7.48 38.46
C GLY A 340 -12.12 -6.51 37.76
N CYS A 341 -11.90 -6.76 36.48
CA CYS A 341 -11.03 -5.92 35.65
C CYS A 341 -11.81 -4.78 35.02
N TYR A 342 -11.28 -3.56 35.11
CA TYR A 342 -11.90 -2.37 34.56
C TYR A 342 -10.91 -1.59 33.69
N ASN A 343 -11.34 -1.18 32.51
CA ASN A 343 -10.54 -0.33 31.63
C ASN A 343 -10.90 1.15 31.87
N SER A 344 -9.94 1.96 32.29
CA SER A 344 -10.18 3.38 32.59
C SER A 344 -10.34 4.29 31.36
N VAL A 345 -10.01 3.81 30.16
CA VAL A 345 -10.16 4.55 28.90
C VAL A 345 -11.45 4.15 28.17
N THR A 346 -11.69 2.85 27.99
CA THR A 346 -12.87 2.35 27.27
C THR A 346 -14.07 2.12 28.18
N HIS A 347 -13.88 2.18 29.49
CA HIS A 347 -14.89 1.85 30.50
C HIS A 347 -15.40 0.40 30.42
N ALA A 348 -14.69 -0.50 29.73
CA ALA A 348 -14.99 -1.92 29.69
C ALA A 348 -14.87 -2.55 31.09
N GLN A 349 -15.82 -3.41 31.43
CA GLN A 349 -15.88 -4.12 32.71
C GLN A 349 -15.88 -5.63 32.44
N HIS A 350 -14.97 -6.34 33.11
CA HIS A 350 -14.88 -7.79 33.09
C HIS A 350 -15.04 -8.32 34.51
N GLU A 351 -16.29 -8.50 34.92
CA GLU A 351 -16.64 -9.09 36.22
C GLU A 351 -16.04 -10.50 36.35
N GLY A 352 -15.45 -10.78 37.51
CA GLY A 352 -14.92 -12.12 37.81
C GLY A 352 -13.61 -12.49 37.10
N MET A 353 -13.05 -11.62 36.25
CA MET A 353 -11.66 -11.76 35.79
C MET A 353 -10.72 -11.67 36.98
N SER A 354 -9.73 -12.55 37.06
CA SER A 354 -8.76 -12.53 38.16
C SER A 354 -7.87 -11.29 38.10
N GLN A 355 -7.28 -10.91 39.24
CA GLN A 355 -6.31 -9.81 39.29
C GLN A 355 -5.12 -10.08 38.36
N GLU A 356 -4.62 -11.32 38.34
CA GLU A 356 -3.51 -11.74 37.48
C GLU A 356 -3.85 -11.57 35.99
N GLU A 357 -5.04 -12.01 35.55
CA GLU A 357 -5.50 -11.79 34.18
C GLU A 357 -5.67 -10.30 33.88
N CYS A 358 -6.21 -9.51 34.81
CA CYS A 358 -6.43 -8.09 34.59
C CYS A 358 -5.12 -7.30 34.38
N GLU A 359 -4.07 -7.66 35.11
CA GLU A 359 -2.77 -7.01 35.05
C GLU A 359 -1.89 -7.52 33.89
N ALA A 360 -2.38 -8.49 33.11
CA ALA A 360 -1.61 -9.17 32.06
C ALA A 360 -1.82 -8.63 30.63
N TYR A 361 -2.61 -7.56 30.45
CA TYR A 361 -2.75 -6.90 29.14
C TYR A 361 -1.47 -6.15 28.76
N ALA A 362 -1.03 -6.33 27.52
CA ALA A 362 0.15 -5.68 26.98
C ALA A 362 -0.08 -5.27 25.51
N TRP A 363 0.46 -4.11 25.14
CA TRP A 363 0.41 -3.60 23.77
C TRP A 363 1.53 -4.19 22.92
N TYR A 364 1.17 -4.73 21.76
CA TYR A 364 2.10 -5.23 20.76
C TYR A 364 1.92 -4.44 19.47
N ALA A 365 2.85 -3.52 19.23
CA ALA A 365 2.87 -2.71 18.02
C ALA A 365 3.14 -3.57 16.78
N ASN A 366 2.39 -3.32 15.72
CA ASN A 366 2.52 -3.94 14.40
C ASN A 366 2.56 -5.49 14.43
N TYR A 367 1.86 -6.11 15.39
CA TYR A 367 1.95 -7.54 15.63
C TYR A 367 1.52 -8.37 14.41
N TYR A 368 0.36 -8.07 13.83
CA TYR A 368 -0.12 -8.81 12.67
C TYR A 368 0.67 -8.48 11.40
N ASN A 369 1.26 -7.28 11.26
CA ASN A 369 2.23 -6.99 10.19
C ASN A 369 3.42 -7.94 10.26
N GLY A 370 4.01 -8.10 11.46
CA GLY A 370 5.10 -9.05 11.67
C GLY A 370 4.72 -10.49 11.32
N LYS A 371 3.46 -10.88 11.55
CA LYS A 371 2.95 -12.20 11.19
C LYS A 371 2.78 -12.40 9.68
N ILE A 372 2.30 -11.38 8.97
CA ILE A 372 2.20 -11.42 7.50
C ILE A 372 3.60 -11.47 6.88
N LEU A 373 4.55 -10.67 7.39
CA LEU A 373 5.95 -10.72 6.94
C LEU A 373 6.60 -12.08 7.21
N GLU A 374 6.32 -12.71 8.35
CA GLU A 374 6.83 -14.06 8.66
C GLU A 374 6.30 -15.10 7.65
N ILE A 375 5.05 -14.98 7.20
CA ILE A 375 4.49 -15.84 6.15
C ILE A 375 5.25 -15.62 4.83
N PHE A 376 5.53 -14.38 4.46
CA PHE A 376 6.17 -14.04 3.18
C PHE A 376 7.71 -13.95 3.21
N ASP A 377 8.37 -14.32 4.30
CA ASP A 377 9.83 -14.35 4.39
C ASP A 377 10.39 -15.57 3.66
N LEU A 378 11.21 -15.35 2.62
CA LEU A 378 11.88 -16.40 1.83
C LEU A 378 12.72 -17.39 2.66
N LYS A 379 13.04 -17.06 3.91
CA LYS A 379 13.73 -17.98 4.83
C LYS A 379 12.79 -18.94 5.56
N ASN A 380 11.48 -18.78 5.42
CA ASN A 380 10.48 -19.61 6.05
C ASN A 380 10.12 -20.77 5.11
N ASP A 381 10.49 -21.99 5.48
CA ASP A 381 10.20 -23.23 4.72
C ASP A 381 8.71 -23.65 4.77
N GLY A 382 7.86 -22.87 5.45
CA GLY A 382 6.41 -23.07 5.52
C GLY A 382 5.93 -24.10 6.55
N ASP A 383 4.62 -24.09 6.79
CA ASP A 383 3.89 -25.04 7.64
C ASP A 383 2.72 -25.62 6.85
N ALA A 384 2.86 -26.87 6.40
CA ALA A 384 1.84 -27.58 5.63
C ALA A 384 0.54 -27.86 6.41
N THR A 385 0.47 -27.50 7.71
CA THR A 385 -0.74 -27.58 8.53
C THR A 385 -1.46 -26.23 8.69
N ALA A 386 -0.83 -25.13 8.27
CA ALA A 386 -1.40 -23.80 8.33
C ALA A 386 -2.37 -23.54 7.17
N ASP A 387 -3.29 -22.61 7.39
CA ASP A 387 -4.15 -22.03 6.36
C ASP A 387 -3.74 -20.57 6.23
N TYR A 388 -2.75 -20.30 5.37
CA TYR A 388 -2.20 -18.96 5.24
C TYR A 388 -3.22 -17.98 4.67
N GLU A 389 -4.19 -18.44 3.88
CA GLU A 389 -5.28 -17.56 3.44
C GLU A 389 -6.08 -17.06 4.64
N ALA A 390 -6.54 -17.98 5.49
CA ALA A 390 -7.31 -17.63 6.69
C ALA A 390 -6.50 -16.75 7.65
N ASP A 391 -5.21 -17.05 7.82
CA ASP A 391 -4.31 -16.27 8.67
C ASP A 391 -4.14 -14.84 8.14
N VAL A 392 -3.79 -14.65 6.86
CA VAL A 392 -3.60 -13.31 6.28
C VAL A 392 -4.90 -12.50 6.31
N ARG A 393 -6.07 -13.12 6.08
CA ARG A 393 -7.37 -12.45 6.25
C ARG A 393 -7.58 -12.00 7.70
N ALA A 394 -7.32 -12.87 8.68
CA ALA A 394 -7.46 -12.52 10.09
C ALA A 394 -6.52 -11.38 10.50
N TYR A 395 -5.30 -11.39 9.99
CA TYR A 395 -4.27 -10.38 10.25
C TYR A 395 -4.56 -9.03 9.60
N LEU A 396 -5.25 -9.02 8.45
CA LEU A 396 -5.69 -7.80 7.76
C LEU A 396 -7.04 -7.26 8.26
N GLN A 397 -7.83 -8.04 9.02
CA GLN A 397 -9.16 -7.57 9.46
C GLN A 397 -9.13 -6.21 10.20
N PRO A 398 -8.21 -5.95 11.15
CA PRO A 398 -8.15 -4.64 11.81
C PRO A 398 -7.80 -3.49 10.85
N VAL A 399 -7.06 -3.78 9.78
CA VAL A 399 -6.75 -2.83 8.71
C VAL A 399 -8.04 -2.51 7.95
N TRP A 400 -8.80 -3.53 7.56
CA TRP A 400 -10.06 -3.32 6.83
C TRP A 400 -11.05 -2.52 7.65
N ASP A 401 -11.18 -2.80 8.95
CA ASP A 401 -12.02 -2.03 9.87
C ASP A 401 -11.58 -0.55 9.94
N ALA A 402 -10.28 -0.28 9.96
CA ALA A 402 -9.74 1.08 10.01
C ALA A 402 -10.00 1.89 8.72
N PHE A 403 -10.00 1.24 7.57
CA PHE A 403 -10.28 1.85 6.26
C PHE A 403 -11.77 1.79 5.86
N GLY A 404 -12.64 1.24 6.71
CA GLY A 404 -14.05 1.01 6.36
C GLY A 404 -14.24 0.07 5.18
N ILE A 405 -13.30 -0.86 4.98
CA ILE A 405 -13.35 -1.91 3.97
C ILE A 405 -14.14 -3.09 4.54
N THR A 406 -15.10 -3.57 3.77
CA THR A 406 -15.98 -4.68 4.16
C THR A 406 -15.56 -5.99 3.50
N ALA A 407 -16.16 -7.10 3.95
CA ALA A 407 -15.97 -8.39 3.30
C ALA A 407 -16.44 -8.40 1.83
N ASP A 408 -17.43 -7.57 1.47
CA ASP A 408 -17.92 -7.45 0.09
C ASP A 408 -16.92 -6.68 -0.80
N ASP A 409 -16.22 -5.69 -0.24
CA ASP A 409 -15.14 -4.97 -0.94
C ASP A 409 -13.95 -5.90 -1.24
N ILE A 410 -13.58 -6.77 -0.29
CA ILE A 410 -12.49 -7.75 -0.49
C ILE A 410 -12.96 -8.91 -1.39
N GLY A 411 -14.18 -9.38 -1.22
CA GLY A 411 -14.71 -10.53 -1.94
C GLY A 411 -14.19 -11.89 -1.47
N THR A 412 -14.53 -12.92 -2.24
CA THR A 412 -14.18 -14.33 -1.97
C THR A 412 -13.32 -14.87 -3.11
N LEU A 413 -12.20 -15.51 -2.79
CA LEU A 413 -11.32 -16.11 -3.79
C LEU A 413 -12.11 -17.16 -4.61
N GLN A 414 -12.05 -17.07 -5.95
CA GLN A 414 -12.85 -17.84 -6.91
C GLN A 414 -12.13 -19.06 -7.48
#